data_AF-A0A0P9SR33-F1
#
_entry.id   AF-A0A0P9SR33-F1
#
_cell.length_a   1.000
_cell.length_b   1.000
_cell.length_c   1.000
_cell.angle_alpha   90.00
_cell.angle_beta   90.00
_cell.angle_gamma   90.00
#
_symmetry.space_group_name_H-M   'P 1'
#
loop_
_entity.id
_entity.type
_entity.pdbx_description
1 polymer ?
#
loop_
_entity_poly.entity_id
_entity_poly.type
_entity_poly.pdbx_seq_one_letter_code
_entity_poly.pdbx_strand_id
1 'polypeptide(L)'
;MMIEEMNSKVEITPRHLPRFDARNYTFIPRRAHGDGGDPPVDPPLSGAPDFGEDVHFDYQFETTDYWTLAFINPDTQQWVNFETLKFLPSKPDGDVINTSIILWESEQKEEKMFSWTGFIFDDPAVIGDVSKVNFDEALQDVMGDVHTLDIDVKMSLFETGKLVISLHRLRGLEYIPAGDLARDKLMGEIAVLLLDKQGNAHKRRIGFLATGVGRRNRLMHTLYSV
;
A
#
# COMPACT_ATOMS: atom_id res chain seq x y z
N MET A 1 7.94 68.68 -0.64
CA MET A 1 7.15 67.56 -0.08
C MET A 1 7.19 66.46 -1.12
N MET A 2 8.12 65.52 -1.01
CA MET A 2 8.17 64.34 -1.88
C MET A 2 7.66 63.17 -1.06
N ILE A 3 6.56 62.59 -1.49
CA ILE A 3 6.05 61.34 -0.96
C ILE A 3 6.83 60.27 -1.70
N GLU A 4 7.86 59.71 -1.07
CA GLU A 4 8.45 58.46 -1.56
C GLU A 4 7.35 57.41 -1.59
N GLU A 5 7.19 56.75 -2.75
CA GLU A 5 6.33 55.59 -2.91
C GLU A 5 6.84 54.44 -2.04
N MET A 6 6.51 54.48 -0.75
CA MET A 6 6.55 53.32 0.14
C MET A 6 5.50 52.33 -0.36
N ASN A 7 5.92 51.43 -1.23
CA ASN A 7 5.45 50.04 -1.36
C ASN A 7 5.63 49.60 -2.81
N SER A 8 6.64 48.78 -3.12
CA SER A 8 6.58 47.83 -4.25
C SER A 8 7.77 46.85 -4.30
N LYS A 9 8.46 46.55 -3.18
CA LYS A 9 9.47 45.49 -3.21
C LYS A 9 8.84 44.16 -2.81
N VAL A 10 8.47 43.36 -3.81
CA VAL A 10 8.06 41.96 -3.61
C VAL A 10 9.33 41.12 -3.61
N GLU A 11 9.74 40.65 -2.43
CA GLU A 11 10.85 39.70 -2.32
C GLU A 11 10.30 38.29 -2.48
N ILE A 12 10.60 37.69 -3.63
CA ILE A 12 10.27 36.29 -3.91
C ILE A 12 11.45 35.44 -3.45
N THR A 13 11.27 34.71 -2.34
CA THR A 13 12.22 33.68 -1.94
C THR A 13 11.78 32.35 -2.54
N PRO A 14 12.45 31.85 -3.60
CA PRO A 14 12.14 30.55 -4.15
C PRO A 14 12.38 29.48 -3.09
N ARG A 15 11.36 28.67 -2.82
CA ARG A 15 11.51 27.49 -1.96
C ARG A 15 12.26 26.41 -2.73
N HIS A 16 13.09 25.65 -2.04
CA HIS A 16 13.70 24.47 -2.63
C HIS A 16 12.62 23.48 -3.07
N LEU A 17 12.85 22.84 -4.22
CA LEU A 17 12.02 21.72 -4.61
C LEU A 17 12.14 20.64 -3.53
N PRO A 18 11.02 20.18 -2.95
CA PRO A 18 11.06 19.16 -1.93
C PRO A 18 11.67 17.88 -2.49
N ARG A 19 12.58 17.28 -1.73
CA ARG A 19 13.19 15.99 -2.06
C ARG A 19 12.48 14.89 -1.29
N PHE A 20 11.90 13.94 -2.01
CA PHE A 20 11.16 12.81 -1.45
C PHE A 20 12.04 11.57 -1.37
N ASP A 21 12.91 11.51 -0.38
CA ASP A 21 13.76 10.34 -0.11
C ASP A 21 12.92 9.24 0.57
N ALA A 22 13.26 7.96 0.31
CA ALA A 22 12.58 6.82 0.92
C ALA A 22 12.62 6.88 2.46
N ARG A 23 13.69 7.42 3.06
CA ARG A 23 13.81 7.59 4.52
C ARG A 23 12.79 8.53 5.15
N ASN A 24 12.12 9.36 4.34
CA ASN A 24 11.09 10.28 4.80
C ASN A 24 9.69 9.65 4.83
N TYR A 25 9.59 8.37 4.50
CA TYR A 25 8.35 7.64 4.54
C TYR A 25 8.42 6.54 5.60
N THR A 26 7.27 6.24 6.17
CA THR A 26 7.08 5.04 6.98
C THR A 26 6.02 4.17 6.33
N PHE A 27 6.21 2.87 6.38
CA PHE A 27 5.26 1.88 5.89
C PHE A 27 5.19 0.73 6.89
N ILE A 28 4.38 0.93 7.93
CA ILE A 28 4.38 0.09 9.13
C ILE A 28 3.07 -0.72 9.16
N PRO A 29 3.15 -2.05 9.36
CA PRO A 29 1.97 -2.89 9.47
C PRO A 29 1.36 -2.85 10.87
N ARG A 30 0.02 -2.95 10.93
CA ARG A 30 -0.75 -3.18 12.15
C ARG A 30 -1.82 -4.24 11.92
N ARG A 31 -2.02 -5.15 12.86
CA ARG A 31 -2.98 -6.24 12.72
C ARG A 31 -4.42 -5.75 12.92
N ALA A 32 -5.19 -5.77 11.85
CA ALA A 32 -6.61 -5.48 11.89
C ALA A 32 -7.44 -6.71 12.30
N HIS A 33 -7.10 -7.88 11.77
CA HIS A 33 -7.78 -9.15 12.03
C HIS A 33 -6.79 -10.31 12.17
N GLY A 34 -7.12 -11.28 13.03
CA GLY A 34 -6.28 -12.44 13.36
C GLY A 34 -5.47 -12.23 14.64
N ASP A 35 -4.84 -13.30 15.13
CA ASP A 35 -4.04 -13.30 16.34
C ASP A 35 -2.56 -12.95 16.04
N GLY A 36 -1.70 -13.01 17.06
CA GLY A 36 -0.24 -12.82 16.90
C GLY A 36 0.25 -11.37 16.96
N GLY A 37 -0.64 -10.38 17.12
CA GLY A 37 -0.27 -8.97 17.28
C GLY A 37 0.29 -8.33 16.00
N ASP A 38 0.76 -7.08 16.10
CA ASP A 38 1.31 -6.32 14.97
C ASP A 38 2.60 -7.00 14.46
N PRO A 39 2.70 -7.35 13.16
CA PRO A 39 3.88 -8.02 12.62
C PRO A 39 5.06 -7.04 12.46
N PRO A 40 6.31 -7.54 12.40
CA PRO A 40 7.46 -6.71 12.09
C PRO A 40 7.45 -6.29 10.60
N VAL A 41 7.98 -5.10 10.32
CA VAL A 41 8.18 -4.59 8.95
C VAL A 41 9.13 -5.49 8.16
N ASP A 42 10.26 -5.83 8.78
CA ASP A 42 11.33 -6.59 8.15
C ASP A 42 11.07 -8.11 8.24
N PRO A 43 11.51 -8.89 7.24
CA PRO A 43 11.52 -10.35 7.35
C PRO A 43 12.55 -10.83 8.38
N PRO A 44 12.40 -12.05 8.92
CA PRO A 44 13.42 -12.66 9.77
C PRO A 44 14.79 -12.70 9.08
N LEU A 45 15.87 -12.54 9.86
CA LEU A 45 17.25 -12.50 9.35
C LEU A 45 17.77 -13.87 8.86
N SER A 46 17.13 -14.97 9.26
CA SER A 46 17.54 -16.33 8.95
C SER A 46 16.68 -16.89 7.81
N GLY A 47 17.34 -17.43 6.78
CA GLY A 47 16.72 -17.87 5.53
C GLY A 47 16.30 -19.34 5.49
N ALA A 48 16.26 -20.04 6.62
CA ALA A 48 15.79 -21.42 6.72
C ALA A 48 14.61 -21.50 7.69
N PRO A 49 13.56 -22.28 7.38
CA PRO A 49 12.33 -22.29 8.16
C PRO A 49 12.51 -23.12 9.42
N ASP A 50 12.92 -22.50 10.51
CA ASP A 50 12.51 -23.01 11.82
C ASP A 50 11.15 -22.39 12.15
N PHE A 51 10.15 -23.25 12.36
CA PHE A 51 8.84 -22.85 12.86
C PHE A 51 9.03 -21.99 14.11
N GLY A 52 8.49 -20.78 14.10
CA GLY A 52 8.59 -19.85 15.22
C GLY A 52 9.60 -18.72 15.04
N GLU A 53 10.25 -18.57 13.89
CA GLU A 53 10.98 -17.34 13.58
C GLU A 53 10.06 -16.21 13.10
N ASP A 54 8.92 -16.55 12.47
CA ASP A 54 7.91 -15.60 12.04
C ASP A 54 6.57 -15.87 12.74
N VAL A 55 6.61 -15.86 14.08
CA VAL A 55 5.49 -16.19 14.99
C VAL A 55 4.19 -15.43 14.68
N HIS A 56 4.30 -14.27 14.03
CA HIS A 56 3.17 -13.45 13.63
C HIS A 56 2.37 -14.07 12.47
N PHE A 57 2.95 -15.02 11.73
CA PHE A 57 2.36 -15.60 10.52
C PHE A 57 2.33 -17.14 10.50
N ASP A 58 3.27 -17.83 11.15
CA ASP A 58 3.45 -19.30 11.08
C ASP A 58 2.21 -20.11 11.52
N TYR A 59 1.40 -19.56 12.42
CA TYR A 59 0.17 -20.18 12.94
C TYR A 59 -1.10 -19.42 12.60
N GLN A 60 -0.98 -18.39 11.76
CA GLN A 60 -2.08 -17.52 11.41
C GLN A 60 -2.38 -17.75 9.93
N PHE A 61 -3.41 -18.51 9.60
CA PHE A 61 -3.75 -18.78 8.20
C PHE A 61 -4.57 -17.67 7.56
N GLU A 62 -5.32 -16.95 8.39
CA GLU A 62 -6.21 -15.87 7.99
C GLU A 62 -5.93 -14.64 8.84
N THR A 63 -5.38 -13.60 8.21
CA THR A 63 -5.09 -12.33 8.87
C THR A 63 -5.41 -11.17 7.92
N THR A 64 -5.68 -10.02 8.51
CA THR A 64 -5.68 -8.75 7.79
C THR A 64 -4.73 -7.80 8.50
N ASP A 65 -3.73 -7.32 7.77
CA ASP A 65 -2.71 -6.40 8.26
C ASP A 65 -2.80 -5.07 7.48
N TYR A 66 -2.90 -3.95 8.17
CA TYR A 66 -2.94 -2.62 7.58
C TYR A 66 -1.52 -2.06 7.50
N TRP A 67 -1.02 -1.90 6.28
CA TRP A 67 0.27 -1.26 6.00
C TRP A 67 0.02 0.21 5.69
N THR A 68 0.41 1.09 6.61
CA THR A 68 0.10 2.52 6.52
C THR A 68 1.29 3.31 5.98
N LEU A 69 1.13 3.87 4.78
CA LEU A 69 2.09 4.76 4.16
C LEU A 69 1.88 6.19 4.67
N ALA A 70 2.90 6.73 5.33
CA ALA A 70 2.94 8.11 5.81
C ALA A 70 4.22 8.80 5.36
N PHE A 71 4.21 10.12 5.28
CA PHE A 71 5.37 10.95 4.93
C PHE A 71 5.63 12.03 5.99
N ILE A 72 6.89 12.18 6.36
CA ILE A 72 7.37 13.26 7.21
C ILE A 72 8.17 14.25 6.36
N ASN A 73 7.77 15.52 6.39
CA ASN A 73 8.48 16.58 5.67
C ASN A 73 9.89 16.74 6.28
N PRO A 74 10.98 16.60 5.49
CA PRO A 74 12.35 16.68 6.01
C PRO A 74 12.70 18.06 6.59
N ASP A 75 12.10 19.13 6.08
CA ASP A 75 12.44 20.49 6.49
C ASP A 75 11.71 20.90 7.76
N THR A 76 10.43 20.50 7.89
CA THR A 76 9.60 20.88 9.05
C THR A 76 9.52 19.81 10.13
N GLN A 77 9.93 18.57 9.83
CA GLN A 77 9.78 17.40 10.71
C GLN A 77 8.32 17.14 11.13
N GLN A 78 7.37 17.57 10.30
CA GLN A 78 5.94 17.36 10.52
C GLN A 78 5.39 16.29 9.59
N TRP A 79 4.46 15.49 10.10
CA TRP A 79 3.66 14.57 9.30
C TRP A 79 2.81 15.35 8.30
N VAL A 80 2.77 14.84 7.08
CA VAL A 80 2.02 15.43 5.98
C VAL A 80 0.85 14.54 5.64
N ASN A 81 -0.32 15.15 5.51
CA ASN A 81 -1.51 14.48 5.03
C ASN A 81 -1.52 14.47 3.49
N PHE A 82 -1.83 13.31 2.93
CA PHE A 82 -2.23 13.18 1.54
C PHE A 82 -3.71 13.56 1.41
N GLU A 83 -4.03 14.36 0.39
CA GLU A 83 -5.38 14.85 0.11
C GLU A 83 -6.01 14.11 -1.08
N THR A 84 -5.20 13.56 -1.98
CA THR A 84 -5.71 12.81 -3.14
C THR A 84 -4.87 11.57 -3.42
N LEU A 85 -5.52 10.50 -3.88
CA LEU A 85 -4.91 9.28 -4.37
C LEU A 85 -5.28 9.06 -5.84
N LYS A 86 -4.28 8.76 -6.68
CA LYS A 86 -4.48 8.27 -8.04
C LYS A 86 -3.63 7.04 -8.30
N PHE A 87 -4.23 5.98 -8.79
CA PHE A 87 -3.49 4.82 -9.28
C PHE A 87 -2.89 5.10 -10.67
N LEU A 88 -1.68 4.63 -10.87
CA LEU A 88 -0.91 4.75 -12.10
C LEU A 88 -0.69 3.36 -12.70
N PRO A 89 -0.38 3.25 -13.99
CA PRO A 89 0.05 1.99 -14.56
C PRO A 89 1.32 1.48 -13.89
N SER A 90 1.29 0.20 -13.48
CA SER A 90 2.40 -0.45 -12.78
C SER A 90 3.59 -0.73 -13.72
N LYS A 91 3.32 -0.87 -15.03
CA LYS A 91 4.32 -1.04 -16.08
C LYS A 91 4.52 0.29 -16.84
N PRO A 92 5.78 0.72 -17.11
CA PRO A 92 6.07 2.00 -17.77
C PRO A 92 5.35 2.22 -19.10
N ASP A 93 5.13 1.15 -19.88
CA ASP A 93 4.48 1.17 -21.19
C ASP A 93 3.12 0.45 -21.19
N GLY A 94 2.55 0.19 -20.02
CA GLY A 94 1.25 -0.47 -19.89
C GLY A 94 0.14 0.54 -19.67
N ASP A 95 -1.06 0.23 -20.16
CA ASP A 95 -2.29 0.97 -19.84
C ASP A 95 -3.07 0.32 -18.68
N VAL A 96 -2.63 -0.86 -18.24
CA VAL A 96 -3.30 -1.61 -17.19
C VAL A 96 -2.97 -1.00 -15.83
N ILE A 97 -4.02 -0.55 -15.15
CA ILE A 97 -3.98 -0.05 -13.78
C ILE A 97 -4.61 -1.11 -12.89
N ASN A 98 -3.86 -1.55 -11.89
CA ASN A 98 -4.33 -2.43 -10.84
C ASN A 98 -4.37 -1.68 -9.51
N THR A 99 -5.45 -1.86 -8.74
CA THR A 99 -5.62 -1.25 -7.41
C THR A 99 -5.45 -2.26 -6.27
N SER A 100 -5.29 -3.52 -6.62
CA SER A 100 -4.95 -4.65 -5.76
C SER A 100 -3.81 -5.45 -6.40
N ILE A 101 -3.13 -6.23 -5.58
CA ILE A 101 -2.17 -7.26 -6.04
C ILE A 101 -2.40 -8.56 -5.30
N ILE A 102 -2.00 -9.67 -5.93
CA ILE A 102 -2.17 -11.02 -5.39
C ILE A 102 -0.86 -11.78 -5.39
N LEU A 103 -0.73 -12.75 -4.48
CA LEU A 103 0.41 -13.65 -4.45
C LEU A 103 0.09 -14.98 -3.75
N TRP A 104 0.42 -16.08 -4.43
CA TRP A 104 0.51 -17.40 -3.81
C TRP A 104 1.91 -17.63 -3.23
N GLU A 105 2.02 -18.45 -2.17
CA GLU A 105 3.31 -18.80 -1.58
C GLU A 105 4.24 -19.43 -2.64
N SER A 106 3.69 -20.32 -3.47
CA SER A 106 4.37 -20.94 -4.61
C SER A 106 3.49 -20.96 -5.88
N GLU A 107 4.08 -21.33 -7.01
CA GLU A 107 3.36 -21.54 -8.28
C GLU A 107 3.04 -23.01 -8.56
N GLN A 108 2.97 -23.82 -7.49
CA GLN A 108 2.60 -25.23 -7.60
C GLN A 108 1.09 -25.38 -7.76
N LYS A 109 0.66 -26.37 -8.54
CA LYS A 109 -0.77 -26.59 -8.84
C LYS A 109 -1.61 -26.83 -7.58
N GLU A 110 -1.02 -27.48 -6.57
CA GLU A 110 -1.67 -27.80 -5.30
C GLU A 110 -1.53 -26.68 -4.24
N GLU A 111 -0.93 -25.54 -4.58
CA GLU A 111 -0.78 -24.40 -3.66
C GLU A 111 -2.14 -23.81 -3.30
N LYS A 112 -2.31 -23.47 -2.02
CA LYS A 112 -3.55 -22.92 -1.44
C LYS A 112 -3.32 -21.74 -0.51
N MET A 113 -2.07 -21.37 -0.29
CA MET A 113 -1.65 -20.29 0.56
C MET A 113 -1.59 -19.01 -0.25
N PHE A 114 -2.59 -18.14 -0.04
CA PHE A 114 -2.85 -16.98 -0.87
C PHE A 114 -2.85 -15.69 -0.05
N SER A 115 -2.38 -14.60 -0.66
CA SER A 115 -2.48 -13.26 -0.12
C SER A 115 -2.96 -12.30 -1.19
N TRP A 116 -3.71 -11.28 -0.79
CA TRP A 116 -4.15 -10.21 -1.67
C TRP A 116 -4.18 -8.87 -0.93
N THR A 117 -4.20 -7.79 -1.70
CA THR A 117 -4.30 -6.45 -1.15
C THR A 117 -5.60 -5.75 -1.51
N GLY A 118 -5.98 -4.81 -0.66
CA GLY A 118 -6.95 -3.75 -0.93
C GLY A 118 -6.37 -2.43 -0.46
N PHE A 119 -7.11 -1.35 -0.64
CA PHE A 119 -6.69 -0.02 -0.18
C PHE A 119 -7.81 0.68 0.60
N ILE A 120 -7.39 1.56 1.50
CA ILE A 120 -8.27 2.46 2.24
C ILE A 120 -7.64 3.85 2.15
N PHE A 121 -8.43 4.82 1.71
CA PHE A 121 -8.02 6.21 1.58
C PHE A 121 -9.23 7.10 1.86
N ASP A 122 -9.05 8.11 2.71
CA ASP A 122 -10.09 9.11 2.99
C ASP A 122 -9.94 10.24 1.97
N ASP A 123 -10.69 10.17 0.87
CA ASP A 123 -10.77 11.29 -0.06
C ASP A 123 -11.67 12.38 0.54
N PRO A 124 -11.15 13.57 0.89
CA PRO A 124 -11.94 14.65 1.46
C PRO A 124 -13.09 15.13 0.55
N ALA A 125 -13.01 14.83 -0.76
CA ALA A 125 -14.06 15.14 -1.72
C ALA A 125 -15.21 14.11 -1.74
N VAL A 126 -15.03 12.93 -1.12
CA VAL A 126 -16.01 11.82 -1.14
C VAL A 126 -16.45 11.48 0.29
N ILE A 127 -17.65 11.93 0.67
CA ILE A 127 -18.21 11.71 2.01
C ILE A 127 -18.55 10.22 2.20
N GLY A 128 -17.95 9.56 3.21
CA GLY A 128 -18.30 8.19 3.63
C GLY A 128 -17.47 7.07 3.00
N ASP A 129 -16.40 7.41 2.27
CA ASP A 129 -15.57 6.49 1.48
C ASP A 129 -14.72 5.49 2.31
N VAL A 130 -14.61 5.70 3.63
CA VAL A 130 -13.69 4.93 4.47
C VAL A 130 -14.33 3.81 5.29
N SER A 131 -15.60 3.47 5.03
CA SER A 131 -16.29 2.42 5.80
C SER A 131 -15.93 1.00 5.34
N LYS A 132 -15.52 0.83 4.08
CA LYS A 132 -15.19 -0.45 3.45
C LYS A 132 -13.78 -0.41 2.86
N VAL A 133 -13.14 -1.57 2.83
CA VAL A 133 -11.88 -1.73 2.10
C VAL A 133 -12.20 -1.75 0.61
N ASN A 134 -11.48 -0.94 -0.18
CA ASN A 134 -11.62 -0.93 -1.62
C ASN A 134 -10.70 -1.99 -2.26
N PHE A 135 -11.21 -2.68 -3.27
CA PHE A 135 -10.52 -3.74 -4.00
C PHE A 135 -10.57 -3.50 -5.51
N ASP A 136 -9.59 -4.03 -6.23
CA ASP A 136 -9.67 -4.11 -7.69
C ASP A 136 -10.83 -5.04 -8.10
N GLU A 137 -11.60 -4.63 -9.10
CA GLU A 137 -12.73 -5.38 -9.64
C GLU A 137 -12.36 -6.82 -10.06
N ALA A 138 -11.15 -7.02 -10.60
CA ALA A 138 -10.71 -8.32 -11.09
C ALA A 138 -10.45 -9.31 -9.94
N LEU A 139 -10.38 -8.83 -8.70
CA LEU A 139 -10.16 -9.69 -7.56
C LEU A 139 -11.37 -10.60 -7.32
N GLN A 140 -12.58 -10.16 -7.66
CA GLN A 140 -13.77 -10.99 -7.55
C GLN A 140 -13.71 -12.21 -8.48
N ASP A 141 -13.15 -12.04 -9.68
CA ASP A 141 -12.96 -13.13 -10.65
C ASP A 141 -11.88 -14.13 -10.18
N VAL A 142 -10.84 -13.65 -9.49
CA VAL A 142 -9.81 -14.51 -8.88
C VAL A 142 -10.35 -15.25 -7.65
N MET A 143 -11.13 -14.58 -6.80
CA MET A 143 -11.66 -15.15 -5.57
C MET A 143 -12.83 -16.10 -5.79
N GLY A 144 -13.64 -15.85 -6.82
CA GLY A 144 -14.91 -16.54 -7.00
C GLY A 144 -15.76 -16.49 -5.73
N ASP A 145 -16.32 -17.64 -5.33
CA ASP A 145 -17.13 -17.77 -4.12
C ASP A 145 -16.31 -18.13 -2.86
N VAL A 146 -14.98 -18.18 -2.94
CA VAL A 146 -14.13 -18.64 -1.84
C VAL A 146 -14.12 -17.65 -0.67
N HIS A 147 -14.18 -16.35 -0.95
CA HIS A 147 -14.16 -15.30 0.07
C HIS A 147 -14.92 -14.05 -0.40
N THR A 148 -15.63 -13.39 0.52
CA THR A 148 -16.30 -12.11 0.22
C THR A 148 -15.32 -10.94 0.19
N LEU A 149 -15.50 -10.01 -0.73
CA LEU A 149 -14.74 -8.75 -0.78
C LEU A 149 -15.45 -7.59 -0.06
N ASP A 150 -16.61 -7.85 0.54
CA ASP A 150 -17.30 -6.88 1.39
C ASP A 150 -16.69 -6.88 2.81
N ILE A 151 -15.61 -6.12 2.99
CA ILE A 151 -14.83 -6.08 4.24
C ILE A 151 -14.90 -4.69 4.86
N ASP A 152 -15.37 -4.62 6.10
CA ASP A 152 -15.41 -3.38 6.89
C ASP A 152 -14.01 -2.90 7.29
N VAL A 153 -13.82 -1.58 7.27
CA VAL A 153 -12.60 -0.96 7.80
C VAL A 153 -12.62 -0.98 9.32
N LYS A 154 -11.52 -1.45 9.91
CA LYS A 154 -11.30 -1.31 11.35
C LYS A 154 -10.89 0.12 11.68
N MET A 155 -11.89 0.97 11.87
CA MET A 155 -11.73 2.42 12.07
C MET A 155 -10.79 2.81 13.22
N SER A 156 -10.61 1.94 14.24
CA SER A 156 -9.66 2.19 15.33
C SER A 156 -8.18 2.13 14.93
N LEU A 157 -7.87 1.58 13.75
CA LEU A 157 -6.52 1.54 13.19
C LEU A 157 -6.35 2.47 11.98
N PHE A 158 -7.45 3.03 11.48
CA PHE A 158 -7.43 3.92 10.34
C PHE A 158 -7.01 5.33 10.76
N GLU A 159 -6.20 5.98 9.92
CA GLU A 159 -5.75 7.35 10.12
C GLU A 159 -5.99 8.15 8.83
N THR A 160 -6.84 9.18 8.91
CA THR A 160 -7.09 10.12 7.81
C THR A 160 -5.80 10.79 7.34
N GLY A 161 -5.71 11.08 6.04
CA GLY A 161 -4.55 11.72 5.43
C GLY A 161 -3.39 10.76 5.14
N LYS A 162 -3.59 9.45 5.28
CA LYS A 162 -2.61 8.41 4.96
C LYS A 162 -3.19 7.44 3.94
N LEU A 163 -2.32 6.78 3.18
CA LEU A 163 -2.70 5.64 2.35
C LEU A 163 -2.51 4.36 3.16
N VAL A 164 -3.57 3.58 3.34
CA VAL A 164 -3.49 2.26 3.97
C VAL A 164 -3.66 1.19 2.89
N ILE A 165 -2.71 0.26 2.81
CA ILE A 165 -2.84 -0.96 2.02
C ILE A 165 -3.18 -2.10 2.98
N SER A 166 -4.38 -2.65 2.84
CA SER A 166 -4.78 -3.83 3.62
C SER A 166 -4.20 -5.07 2.95
N LEU A 167 -3.34 -5.81 3.64
CA LEU A 167 -2.85 -7.11 3.22
C LEU A 167 -3.67 -8.20 3.91
N HIS A 168 -4.31 -9.04 3.12
CA HIS A 168 -5.13 -10.14 3.59
C HIS A 168 -4.45 -11.47 3.27
N ARG A 169 -4.61 -12.43 4.17
CA ARG A 169 -4.10 -13.80 4.03
C ARG A 169 -5.28 -14.75 4.11
N LEU A 170 -5.28 -15.76 3.24
CA LEU A 170 -6.28 -16.82 3.21
C LEU A 170 -5.60 -18.14 2.88
N ARG A 171 -6.16 -19.21 3.45
CA ARG A 171 -5.86 -20.56 3.02
C ARG A 171 -7.08 -21.12 2.31
N GLY A 172 -6.89 -21.67 1.12
CA GLY A 172 -7.92 -22.43 0.40
C GLY A 172 -8.13 -22.02 -1.05
N LEU A 173 -7.58 -20.89 -1.48
CA LEU A 173 -7.65 -20.49 -2.88
C LEU A 173 -6.58 -21.23 -3.69
N GLU A 174 -7.00 -22.16 -4.54
CA GLU A 174 -6.11 -22.93 -5.42
C GLU A 174 -5.36 -22.02 -6.38
N TYR A 175 -4.12 -22.39 -6.70
CA TYR A 175 -3.28 -21.62 -7.62
C TYR A 175 -3.91 -21.54 -9.03
N ILE A 176 -4.01 -20.31 -9.53
CA ILE A 176 -4.43 -20.01 -10.90
C ILE A 176 -3.17 -19.80 -11.76
N PRO A 177 -2.97 -20.60 -12.81
CA PRO A 177 -1.80 -20.47 -13.69
C PRO A 177 -1.84 -19.19 -14.51
N ALA A 178 -0.66 -18.76 -14.99
CA ALA A 178 -0.53 -17.64 -15.91
C ALA A 178 -1.37 -17.85 -17.20
N GLY A 179 -1.87 -16.75 -17.77
CA GLY A 179 -2.78 -16.75 -18.93
C GLY A 179 -4.24 -16.49 -18.55
N ASP A 180 -4.59 -16.53 -17.26
CA ASP A 180 -5.86 -16.01 -16.77
C ASP A 180 -5.80 -14.48 -16.66
N LEU A 181 -6.78 -13.79 -17.26
CA LEU A 181 -6.77 -12.33 -17.39
C LEU A 181 -6.87 -11.61 -16.04
N ALA A 182 -7.69 -12.12 -15.12
CA ALA A 182 -7.90 -11.52 -13.81
C ALA A 182 -6.66 -11.70 -12.93
N ARG A 183 -6.10 -12.92 -12.93
CA ARG A 183 -4.81 -13.21 -12.30
C ARG A 183 -3.71 -12.32 -12.86
N ASP A 184 -3.54 -12.27 -14.17
CA ASP A 184 -2.44 -11.58 -14.82
C ASP A 184 -2.49 -10.05 -14.62
N LYS A 185 -3.70 -9.46 -14.50
CA LYS A 185 -3.88 -8.04 -14.11
C LYS A 185 -3.34 -7.74 -12.72
N LEU A 186 -3.59 -8.64 -11.76
CA LEU A 186 -3.29 -8.44 -10.34
C LEU A 186 -1.89 -8.91 -9.92
N MET A 187 -1.14 -9.53 -10.83
CA MET A 187 0.25 -9.93 -10.55
C MET A 187 1.20 -8.74 -10.68
N GLY A 188 2.02 -8.52 -9.66
CA GLY A 188 3.09 -7.52 -9.67
C GLY A 188 2.99 -6.52 -8.52
N GLU A 189 2.94 -5.24 -8.86
CA GLU A 189 2.96 -4.10 -7.92
C GLU A 189 1.79 -3.17 -8.23
N ILE A 190 1.35 -2.39 -7.25
CA ILE A 190 0.52 -1.20 -7.49
C ILE A 190 1.43 0.03 -7.59
N ALA A 191 1.06 0.97 -8.45
CA ALA A 191 1.72 2.28 -8.54
C ALA A 191 0.71 3.37 -8.19
N VAL A 192 1.12 4.32 -7.34
CA VAL A 192 0.26 5.39 -6.85
C VAL A 192 0.93 6.76 -6.97
N LEU A 193 0.12 7.78 -7.24
CA LEU A 193 0.42 9.19 -7.09
C LEU A 193 -0.46 9.72 -5.95
N LEU A 194 0.19 10.14 -4.87
CA LEU A 194 -0.44 10.86 -3.76
C LEU A 194 -0.09 12.34 -3.89
N LEU A 195 -1.06 13.23 -3.67
CA LEU A 195 -0.81 14.67 -3.56
C LEU A 195 -1.01 15.11 -2.12
N ASP A 196 -0.07 15.90 -1.61
CA ASP A 196 -0.26 16.56 -0.32
C ASP A 196 -1.03 17.88 -0.45
N LYS A 197 -1.36 18.48 0.70
CA LYS A 197 -2.05 19.77 0.78
C LYS A 197 -1.30 20.94 0.12
N GLN A 198 0.02 20.83 -0.06
CA GLN A 198 0.83 21.83 -0.76
C GLN A 198 0.91 21.56 -2.28
N GLY A 199 0.27 20.50 -2.77
CA GLY A 199 0.29 20.08 -4.17
C GLY A 199 1.55 19.31 -4.56
N ASN A 200 2.35 18.86 -3.58
CA ASN A 200 3.52 18.05 -3.87
C ASN A 200 3.13 16.63 -4.27
N ALA A 201 3.84 16.11 -5.28
CA ALA A 201 3.59 14.77 -5.82
C ALA A 201 4.47 13.70 -5.18
N HIS A 202 3.83 12.69 -4.60
CA HIS A 202 4.45 11.53 -3.99
C HIS A 202 4.13 10.29 -4.82
N LYS A 203 5.06 9.87 -5.69
CA LYS A 203 4.88 8.69 -6.55
C LYS A 203 5.54 7.47 -5.92
N ARG A 204 4.77 6.42 -5.59
CA ARG A 204 5.28 5.19 -4.97
C ARG A 204 4.85 3.95 -5.74
N ARG A 205 5.72 2.94 -5.75
CA ARG A 205 5.39 1.54 -6.05
C ARG A 205 5.20 0.82 -4.74
N ILE A 206 4.21 -0.06 -4.65
CA ILE A 206 3.96 -0.94 -3.51
C ILE A 206 3.79 -2.36 -4.03
N GLY A 207 4.52 -3.30 -3.46
CA GLY A 207 4.55 -4.69 -3.91
C GLY A 207 4.81 -5.64 -2.75
N PHE A 208 4.65 -6.93 -2.99
CA PHE A 208 5.12 -7.95 -2.04
C PHE A 208 6.64 -7.93 -1.93
N LEU A 209 7.17 -8.53 -0.86
CA LEU A 209 8.60 -8.79 -0.75
C LEU A 209 9.08 -9.59 -1.99
N ALA A 210 10.18 -9.15 -2.61
CA ALA A 210 10.62 -9.69 -3.89
C ALA A 210 10.98 -11.19 -3.83
N THR A 211 11.65 -11.61 -2.76
CA THR A 211 12.18 -12.97 -2.57
C THR A 211 12.16 -13.37 -1.10
N GLY A 212 12.26 -14.67 -0.82
CA GLY A 212 12.37 -15.20 0.53
C GLY A 212 11.09 -15.85 1.04
N VAL A 213 11.22 -16.57 2.15
CA VAL A 213 10.09 -17.23 2.83
C VAL A 213 9.15 -16.15 3.40
N GLY A 214 7.85 -16.39 3.31
CA GLY A 214 6.85 -15.45 3.83
C GLY A 214 6.76 -14.16 3.02
N ARG A 215 7.24 -14.16 1.77
CA ARG A 215 7.22 -12.98 0.90
C ARG A 215 5.82 -12.38 0.70
N ARG A 216 4.79 -13.24 0.69
CA ARG A 216 3.37 -12.84 0.57
C ARG A 216 2.80 -12.23 1.86
N ASN A 217 3.55 -12.27 2.98
CA ASN A 217 3.12 -11.76 4.28
C ASN A 217 3.57 -10.30 4.50
N ARG A 218 4.41 -9.76 3.60
CA ARG A 218 5.00 -8.42 3.75
C ARG A 218 4.87 -7.61 2.48
N LEU A 219 4.69 -6.31 2.67
CA LEU A 219 4.71 -5.34 1.59
C LEU A 219 5.94 -4.45 1.70
N MET A 220 6.46 -4.05 0.55
CA MET A 220 7.50 -3.05 0.41
C MET A 220 7.01 -1.91 -0.43
N HIS A 221 7.66 -0.76 -0.29
CA HIS A 221 7.38 0.39 -1.13
C HIS A 221 8.67 1.05 -1.63
N THR A 222 8.69 1.45 -2.89
CA THR A 222 9.84 2.09 -3.55
C THR A 222 9.40 3.35 -4.30
N LEU A 223 10.36 4.16 -4.76
CA LEU A 223 10.05 5.29 -5.62
C LEU A 223 9.49 4.77 -6.96
N TYR A 224 8.40 5.35 -7.42
CA TYR A 224 7.94 5.10 -8.79
C TYR A 224 8.70 6.02 -9.75
N SER A 225 9.66 5.44 -10.48
CA SER A 225 10.27 6.03 -11.67
C SER A 225 9.72 5.36 -12.93
N VAL A 226 9.47 6.16 -13.96
CA VAL A 226 9.19 5.71 -15.33
C VAL A 226 10.51 5.63 -16.07
#